data_AF-A0A1X0QEX9-F1
#
_entry.id   AF-A0A1X0QEX9-F1
#
_cell.length_a   1.000
_cell.length_b   1.000
_cell.length_c   1.000
_cell.angle_alpha   90.00
_cell.angle_beta   90.00
_cell.angle_gamma   90.00
#
_symmetry.space_group_name_H-M   'P 1'
#
loop_
_entity.id
_entity.type
_entity.pdbx_description
1 polymer ?
#
loop_
_entity_poly.entity_id
_entity_poly.type
_entity_poly.pdbx_seq_one_letter_code
_entity_poly.pdbx_strand_id
1 'polypeptide(L)'
;MNEFLKTLLNDVYVKFVMNHNEFIFLDYRLYLFIVEEAYWYSIDNYVLNNLSFRTFAALLLMYSKVIPECDNVLNEVFKLNMSEFNESKIVSLIEKYKPRQHKSFPSACDKYYYYNNVFPLSRLNDDLNHFNNYKRSVPVYGCMIFSPDLSKFLIVKQTTGSTYTFPKGKRIMNEDPKICAVRETMEEVGIDVTDHITCVNFTIFKKITLYVVLNIDPSVPVKPRSAKEIAGIEWINIEDFINSINSSEECFNSKYKLVIVAFRQFLPFYENLKSNLFKFKFDQNDDNLNDETDANKRNNSLIRIMNRLL
;
A
#
# COMPACT_ATOMS: atom_id res chain seq x y z
N MET A 1 -14.67 -18.73 25.20
CA MET A 1 -13.63 -17.70 25.48
C MET A 1 -12.21 -18.13 25.05
N ASN A 2 -11.71 -19.33 25.39
CA ASN A 2 -10.70 -20.08 24.57
C ASN A 2 -11.18 -20.19 23.09
N GLU A 3 -12.49 -20.32 22.96
CA GLU A 3 -13.24 -20.25 21.71
C GLU A 3 -13.01 -18.97 20.91
N PHE A 4 -12.77 -17.79 21.51
CA PHE A 4 -12.58 -16.56 20.71
C PHE A 4 -11.33 -16.64 19.84
N LEU A 5 -10.17 -16.95 20.44
CA LEU A 5 -8.93 -17.07 19.69
C LEU A 5 -8.97 -18.25 18.71
N LYS A 6 -9.58 -19.37 19.11
CA LYS A 6 -9.79 -20.51 18.20
C LYS A 6 -10.68 -20.14 17.03
N THR A 7 -11.79 -19.45 17.26
CA THR A 7 -12.71 -18.98 16.23
C THR A 7 -12.03 -17.97 15.32
N LEU A 8 -11.23 -17.05 15.87
CA LEU A 8 -10.46 -16.07 15.11
C LEU A 8 -9.43 -16.76 14.21
N LEU A 9 -8.58 -17.63 14.78
CA LEU A 9 -7.56 -18.34 14.00
C LEU A 9 -8.20 -19.27 12.97
N ASN A 10 -9.32 -19.92 13.30
CA ASN A 10 -10.08 -20.75 12.37
C ASN A 10 -10.68 -19.94 11.21
N ASP A 11 -11.36 -18.82 11.51
CA ASP A 11 -11.98 -17.97 10.50
C ASP A 11 -10.95 -17.42 9.52
N VAL A 12 -9.85 -16.89 10.05
CA VAL A 12 -8.76 -16.33 9.25
C VAL A 12 -8.03 -17.43 8.47
N TYR A 13 -7.81 -18.60 9.09
CA TYR A 13 -7.23 -19.75 8.39
C TYR A 13 -8.09 -20.17 7.20
N VAL A 14 -9.40 -20.33 7.39
CA VAL A 14 -10.32 -20.75 6.32
C VAL A 14 -10.39 -19.69 5.22
N LYS A 15 -10.45 -18.41 5.56
CA LYS A 15 -10.58 -17.31 4.59
C LYS A 15 -9.32 -17.07 3.77
N PHE A 16 -8.15 -17.09 4.41
CA PHE A 16 -6.92 -16.61 3.79
C PHE A 16 -5.91 -17.73 3.52
N VAL A 17 -5.83 -18.75 4.37
CA VAL A 17 -4.68 -19.67 4.39
C VAL A 17 -5.00 -21.05 3.79
N MET A 18 -6.17 -21.60 4.08
CA MET A 18 -6.51 -23.01 3.79
C MET A 18 -6.34 -23.39 2.31
N ASN A 19 -6.74 -22.49 1.41
CA ASN A 19 -6.64 -22.70 -0.04
C ASN A 19 -5.25 -22.35 -0.61
N HIS A 20 -4.31 -21.94 0.25
CA HIS A 20 -3.00 -21.43 -0.12
C HIS A 20 -1.84 -22.16 0.57
N ASN A 21 -2.11 -23.25 1.30
CA ASN A 21 -1.08 -23.99 2.05
C ASN A 21 0.08 -24.48 1.17
N GLU A 22 -0.15 -24.78 -0.11
CA GLU A 22 0.92 -25.19 -1.03
C GLU A 22 1.90 -24.04 -1.36
N PHE A 23 1.43 -22.78 -1.30
CA PHE A 23 2.28 -21.62 -1.60
C PHE A 23 3.36 -21.38 -0.55
N ILE A 24 3.19 -21.82 0.71
CA ILE A 24 4.24 -21.61 1.72
C ILE A 24 5.53 -22.32 1.35
N PHE A 25 5.42 -23.47 0.67
CA PHE A 25 6.55 -24.24 0.21
C PHE A 25 7.04 -23.74 -1.16
N LEU A 26 6.19 -23.19 -2.02
CA LEU A 26 6.63 -22.64 -3.30
C LEU A 26 7.33 -21.27 -3.17
N ASP A 27 6.73 -20.35 -2.42
CA ASP A 27 7.29 -19.02 -2.13
C ASP A 27 6.76 -18.48 -0.79
N TYR A 28 7.56 -18.66 0.26
CA TYR A 28 7.23 -18.19 1.61
C TYR A 28 6.93 -16.68 1.68
N ARG A 29 7.45 -15.87 0.75
CA ARG A 29 7.19 -14.42 0.71
C ARG A 29 5.75 -14.14 0.30
N LEU A 30 5.23 -14.88 -0.68
CA LEU A 30 3.83 -14.77 -1.12
C LEU A 30 2.90 -15.21 0.01
N TYR A 31 3.25 -16.28 0.71
CA TYR A 31 2.49 -16.72 1.87
C TYR A 31 2.50 -15.68 3.02
N LEU A 32 3.60 -14.98 3.25
CA LEU A 32 3.65 -13.91 4.26
C LEU A 32 2.80 -12.69 3.90
N PHE A 33 2.50 -12.41 2.62
CA PHE A 33 1.48 -11.43 2.24
C PHE A 33 0.09 -11.88 2.67
N ILE A 34 -0.26 -13.14 2.42
CA ILE A 34 -1.54 -13.73 2.85
C ILE A 34 -1.68 -13.65 4.38
N VAL A 35 -0.62 -13.94 5.11
CA VAL A 35 -0.59 -13.81 6.58
C VAL A 35 -0.71 -12.35 7.03
N GLU A 36 -0.17 -11.39 6.28
CA GLU A 36 -0.31 -9.95 6.55
C GLU A 36 -1.74 -9.46 6.31
N GLU A 37 -2.40 -9.88 5.23
CA GLU A 37 -3.81 -9.56 4.98
C GLU A 37 -4.72 -10.13 6.07
N ALA A 38 -4.48 -11.40 6.44
CA ALA A 38 -5.12 -12.06 7.57
C ALA A 38 -4.97 -11.29 8.90
N TYR A 39 -3.79 -10.72 9.15
CA TYR A 39 -3.51 -9.90 10.33
C TYR A 39 -4.31 -8.61 10.32
N TRP A 40 -4.31 -7.85 9.22
CA TRP A 40 -5.09 -6.61 9.10
C TRP A 40 -6.59 -6.88 9.22
N TYR A 41 -7.10 -7.92 8.56
CA TYR A 41 -8.47 -8.39 8.72
C TYR A 41 -8.82 -8.68 10.19
N SER A 42 -7.89 -9.28 10.93
CA SER A 42 -8.08 -9.58 12.36
C SER A 42 -8.13 -8.32 13.22
N ILE A 43 -7.30 -7.32 12.96
CA ILE A 43 -7.36 -6.03 13.65
C ILE A 43 -8.71 -5.36 13.39
N ASP A 44 -9.18 -5.38 12.14
CA ASP A 44 -10.40 -4.71 11.72
C ASP A 44 -11.66 -5.36 12.29
N ASN A 45 -11.74 -6.70 12.24
CA ASN A 45 -12.98 -7.43 12.54
C ASN A 45 -13.02 -8.01 13.96
N TYR A 46 -11.86 -8.21 14.59
CA TYR A 46 -11.74 -8.83 15.91
C TYR A 46 -11.07 -7.93 16.96
N VAL A 47 -10.70 -6.69 16.60
CA VAL A 47 -10.08 -5.71 17.51
C VAL A 47 -8.81 -6.26 18.16
N LEU A 48 -8.00 -6.96 17.38
CA LEU A 48 -6.75 -7.59 17.81
C LEU A 48 -5.63 -6.57 18.04
N ASN A 49 -5.83 -5.61 18.94
CA ASN A 49 -4.91 -4.47 19.11
C ASN A 49 -3.65 -4.81 19.94
N ASN A 50 -3.60 -5.98 20.57
CA ASN A 50 -2.58 -6.34 21.56
C ASN A 50 -1.50 -7.30 21.05
N LEU A 51 -1.49 -7.62 19.75
CA LEU A 51 -0.49 -8.51 19.16
C LEU A 51 0.19 -7.83 17.98
N SER A 52 1.52 -7.91 17.94
CA SER A 52 2.27 -7.57 16.73
C SER A 52 2.00 -8.58 15.61
N PHE A 53 2.22 -8.13 14.37
CA PHE A 53 2.19 -9.00 13.18
C PHE A 53 3.06 -10.25 13.35
N ARG A 54 4.23 -10.12 13.98
CA ARG A 54 5.16 -11.24 14.23
C ARG A 54 4.52 -12.31 15.11
N THR A 55 3.93 -11.89 16.23
CA THR A 55 3.30 -12.82 17.18
C THR A 55 2.06 -13.47 16.57
N PHE A 56 1.26 -12.69 15.84
CA PHE A 56 0.13 -13.22 15.08
C PHE A 56 0.54 -14.24 14.02
N ALA A 57 1.54 -13.91 13.20
CA ALA A 57 2.05 -14.78 12.15
C ALA A 57 2.54 -16.12 12.72
N ALA A 58 3.26 -16.10 13.85
CA ALA A 58 3.68 -17.31 14.54
C ALA A 58 2.47 -18.19 14.94
N LEU A 59 1.44 -17.62 15.54
CA LEU A 59 0.24 -18.36 15.95
C LEU A 59 -0.52 -18.95 14.77
N LEU A 60 -0.71 -18.18 13.69
CA LEU A 60 -1.43 -18.65 12.50
C LEU A 60 -0.65 -19.75 11.76
N LEU A 61 0.68 -19.64 11.70
CA LEU A 61 1.56 -20.67 11.12
C LEU A 61 1.56 -21.97 11.94
N MET A 62 1.50 -21.88 13.26
CA MET A 62 1.30 -23.07 14.11
C MET A 62 -0.09 -23.66 13.87
N TYR A 63 -1.12 -22.81 13.82
CA TYR A 63 -2.52 -23.27 13.69
C TYR A 63 -2.78 -23.96 12.35
N SER A 64 -2.17 -23.48 11.27
CA SER A 64 -2.20 -24.10 9.94
C SER A 64 -1.43 -25.43 9.85
N LYS A 65 -0.80 -25.88 10.96
CA LYS A 65 0.03 -27.08 11.04
C LYS A 65 1.27 -27.05 10.15
N VAL A 66 1.63 -25.88 9.63
CA VAL A 66 2.88 -25.69 8.90
C VAL A 66 4.08 -25.71 9.87
N ILE A 67 3.84 -25.40 11.15
CA ILE A 67 4.81 -25.57 12.25
C ILE A 67 4.31 -26.64 13.25
N PRO A 68 4.36 -27.94 12.89
CA PRO A 68 3.80 -29.01 13.73
C PRO A 68 4.53 -29.20 15.07
N GLU A 69 5.79 -28.73 15.18
CA GLU A 69 6.61 -28.85 16.38
C GLU A 69 6.08 -28.04 17.58
N CYS A 70 5.06 -27.21 17.35
CA CYS A 70 4.58 -26.20 18.30
C CYS A 70 3.13 -26.43 18.78
N ASP A 71 2.53 -27.60 18.56
CA ASP A 71 1.17 -27.91 19.06
C ASP A 71 1.03 -27.68 20.57
N ASN A 72 2.10 -27.94 21.33
CA ASN A 72 2.16 -27.67 22.77
C ASN A 72 2.03 -26.18 23.11
N VAL A 73 2.58 -25.28 22.27
CA VAL A 73 2.43 -23.83 22.43
C VAL A 73 0.98 -23.44 22.25
N LEU A 74 0.33 -23.89 21.17
CA LEU A 74 -1.08 -23.58 20.91
C LEU A 74 -1.99 -24.11 22.03
N ASN A 75 -1.74 -25.33 22.50
CA ASN A 75 -2.49 -25.91 23.62
C ASN A 75 -2.41 -25.06 24.89
N GLU A 76 -1.24 -24.49 25.20
CA GLU A 76 -1.07 -23.58 26.35
C GLU A 76 -1.67 -22.19 26.09
N VAL A 77 -1.48 -21.63 24.88
CA VAL A 77 -2.06 -20.34 24.50
C VAL A 77 -3.58 -20.38 24.57
N PHE A 78 -4.19 -21.48 24.13
CA PHE A 78 -5.63 -21.69 24.23
C PHE A 78 -6.15 -21.81 25.67
N LYS A 79 -5.30 -22.13 26.66
CA LYS A 79 -5.70 -22.16 28.07
C LYS A 79 -5.68 -20.78 28.73
N LEU A 80 -5.03 -19.78 28.13
CA LEU A 80 -4.94 -18.44 28.70
C LEU A 80 -6.31 -17.75 28.76
N ASN A 81 -6.53 -16.98 29.82
CA ASN A 81 -7.69 -16.09 29.90
C ASN A 81 -7.43 -14.75 29.17
N MET A 82 -8.46 -13.92 28.99
CA MET A 82 -8.35 -12.65 28.25
C MET A 82 -7.36 -11.65 28.88
N SER A 83 -7.22 -11.64 30.21
CA SER A 83 -6.23 -10.78 30.89
C SER A 83 -4.79 -11.27 30.74
N GLU A 84 -4.60 -12.57 30.56
CA GLU A 84 -3.29 -13.20 30.34
C GLU A 84 -2.90 -13.19 28.85
N PHE A 85 -3.86 -13.06 27.94
CA PHE A 85 -3.63 -13.03 26.51
C PHE A 85 -3.03 -11.69 26.07
N ASN A 86 -1.70 -11.63 26.08
CA ASN A 86 -0.93 -10.50 25.59
C ASN A 86 0.36 -10.97 24.93
N GLU A 87 0.99 -10.08 24.16
CA GLU A 87 2.21 -10.37 23.41
C GLU A 87 3.32 -10.96 24.28
N SER A 88 3.62 -10.37 25.45
CA SER A 88 4.68 -10.84 26.33
C SER A 88 4.45 -12.28 26.78
N LYS A 89 3.22 -12.63 27.16
CA LYS A 89 2.87 -13.98 27.58
C LYS A 89 3.03 -14.99 26.46
N ILE A 90 2.58 -14.67 25.25
CA ILE A 90 2.66 -15.57 24.10
C ILE A 90 4.12 -15.78 23.68
N VAL A 91 4.91 -14.71 23.63
CA VAL A 91 6.35 -14.80 23.35
C VAL A 91 7.05 -15.69 24.38
N SER A 92 6.71 -15.56 25.67
CA SER A 92 7.28 -16.42 26.72
C SER A 92 6.95 -17.91 26.53
N LEU A 93 5.73 -18.23 26.08
CA LEU A 93 5.32 -19.61 25.79
C LEU A 93 6.06 -20.14 24.55
N ILE A 94 6.16 -19.32 23.50
CA ILE A 94 6.92 -19.64 22.31
C ILE A 94 8.38 -19.96 22.66
N GLU A 95 9.02 -19.13 23.48
CA GLU A 95 10.41 -19.35 23.91
C GLU A 95 10.58 -20.59 24.78
N LYS A 96 9.62 -20.84 25.69
CA LYS A 96 9.62 -22.02 26.57
C LYS A 96 9.61 -23.34 25.79
N TYR A 97 8.83 -23.41 24.71
CA TYR A 97 8.67 -24.62 23.91
C TYR A 97 9.47 -24.59 22.60
N LYS A 98 10.31 -23.56 22.38
CA LYS A 98 11.16 -23.46 21.19
C LYS A 98 12.14 -24.63 21.17
N PRO A 99 12.23 -25.41 20.07
CA PRO A 99 13.24 -26.46 19.97
C PRO A 99 14.64 -25.88 20.08
N ARG A 100 15.55 -26.57 20.78
CA ARG A 100 16.95 -26.13 20.96
C ARG A 100 17.60 -25.90 19.59
N GLN A 101 18.15 -24.71 19.38
CA GLN A 101 18.87 -24.38 18.15
C GLN A 101 20.09 -25.30 17.99
N HIS A 102 20.20 -26.00 16.86
CA HIS A 102 21.49 -26.51 16.41
C HIS A 102 22.32 -25.31 15.91
N LYS A 103 23.51 -25.10 16.50
CA LYS A 103 24.39 -23.93 16.32
C LYS A 103 24.94 -23.74 14.89
N SER A 104 24.63 -24.64 13.98
CA SER A 104 24.87 -24.52 12.56
C SER A 104 23.73 -25.27 11.88
N PHE A 105 22.79 -24.56 11.27
CA PHE A 105 21.84 -25.20 10.37
C PHE A 105 22.49 -25.23 8.98
N PRO A 106 22.95 -26.39 8.49
CA PRO A 106 23.53 -26.47 7.16
C PRO A 106 22.42 -26.19 6.13
N SER A 107 22.79 -25.63 4.98
CA SER A 107 21.88 -25.43 3.82
C SER A 107 21.13 -26.70 3.37
N ALA A 108 21.58 -27.89 3.81
CA ALA A 108 20.91 -29.17 3.62
C ALA A 108 19.59 -29.31 4.41
N CYS A 109 19.43 -28.63 5.56
CA CYS A 109 18.20 -28.67 6.34
C CYS A 109 17.07 -27.87 5.69
N ASP A 110 17.37 -26.80 4.95
CA ASP A 110 16.34 -26.07 4.21
C ASP A 110 15.63 -26.96 3.19
N LYS A 111 16.37 -27.87 2.53
CA LYS A 111 15.78 -28.92 1.70
C LYS A 111 14.94 -29.90 2.52
N TYR A 112 15.39 -30.34 3.69
CA TYR A 112 14.62 -31.26 4.54
C TYR A 112 13.28 -30.67 4.98
N TYR A 113 13.26 -29.42 5.43
CA TYR A 113 12.05 -28.70 5.81
C TYR A 113 11.09 -28.51 4.62
N TYR A 114 11.65 -28.21 3.45
CA TYR A 114 10.90 -28.13 2.19
C TYR A 114 10.29 -29.47 1.76
N TYR A 115 11.07 -30.56 1.82
CA TYR A 115 10.62 -31.90 1.42
C TYR A 115 9.62 -32.53 2.41
N ASN A 116 9.64 -32.09 3.68
CA ASN A 116 8.72 -32.60 4.70
C ASN A 116 7.57 -31.64 5.04
N ASN A 117 7.42 -30.53 4.31
CA ASN A 117 6.40 -29.52 4.55
C ASN A 117 6.39 -28.94 5.99
N VAL A 118 7.57 -28.70 6.56
CA VAL A 118 7.73 -28.18 7.93
C VAL A 118 8.42 -26.83 7.90
N PHE A 119 7.83 -25.80 8.54
CA PHE A 119 8.40 -24.46 8.64
C PHE A 119 8.98 -24.22 10.04
N PRO A 120 10.31 -24.10 10.21
CA PRO A 120 10.90 -24.01 11.53
C PRO A 120 10.70 -22.61 12.14
N LEU A 121 10.13 -22.54 13.34
CA LEU A 121 9.89 -21.28 14.07
C LEU A 121 11.17 -20.46 14.31
N SER A 122 12.34 -21.12 14.33
CA SER A 122 13.64 -20.45 14.45
C SER A 122 13.95 -19.51 13.28
N ARG A 123 13.44 -19.79 12.08
CA ARG A 123 13.65 -19.00 10.86
C ARG A 123 12.66 -17.85 10.70
N LEU A 124 11.54 -17.87 11.42
CA LEU A 124 10.47 -16.88 11.26
C LEU A 124 10.97 -15.43 11.33
N ASN A 125 11.94 -15.12 12.19
CA ASN A 125 12.51 -13.76 12.27
C ASN A 125 13.26 -13.37 10.99
N ASP A 126 14.10 -14.26 10.49
CA ASP A 126 14.90 -14.02 9.30
C ASP A 126 13.99 -13.94 8.07
N ASP A 127 12.99 -14.80 7.99
CA ASP A 127 12.00 -14.80 6.91
C ASP A 127 11.09 -13.55 6.96
N LEU A 128 10.68 -13.08 8.15
CA LEU A 128 9.98 -11.80 8.31
C LEU A 128 10.86 -10.60 7.93
N ASN A 129 12.16 -10.65 8.24
CA ASN A 129 13.11 -9.63 7.82
C ASN A 129 13.30 -9.61 6.30
N HIS A 130 13.46 -10.79 5.68
CA HIS A 130 13.51 -10.95 4.23
C HIS A 130 12.21 -10.47 3.57
N PHE A 131 11.06 -10.82 4.14
CA PHE A 131 9.75 -10.34 3.68
C PHE A 131 9.63 -8.82 3.76
N ASN A 132 10.06 -8.20 4.85
CA ASN A 132 10.09 -6.74 4.98
C ASN A 132 11.01 -6.08 3.95
N ASN A 133 12.18 -6.67 3.69
CA ASN A 133 13.10 -6.19 2.65
C ASN A 133 12.51 -6.35 1.25
N TYR A 134 11.87 -7.49 0.98
CA TYR A 134 11.12 -7.73 -0.25
C TYR A 134 10.00 -6.70 -0.44
N LYS A 135 9.15 -6.49 0.57
CA LYS A 135 8.07 -5.48 0.54
C LYS A 135 8.57 -4.07 0.22
N ARG A 136 9.76 -3.69 0.71
CA ARG A 136 10.38 -2.38 0.43
C ARG A 136 10.86 -2.25 -1.03
N SER A 137 11.16 -3.38 -1.67
CA SER A 137 11.63 -3.49 -3.05
C SER A 137 10.49 -3.54 -4.07
N VAL A 138 9.27 -3.88 -3.66
CA VAL A 138 8.10 -3.92 -4.55
C VAL A 138 7.89 -2.53 -5.18
N PRO A 139 7.81 -2.43 -6.52
CA PRO A 139 7.51 -1.18 -7.20
C PRO A 139 6.17 -0.58 -6.75
N VAL A 140 6.13 0.75 -6.69
CA VAL A 140 4.97 1.50 -6.22
C VAL A 140 4.45 2.36 -7.37
N TYR A 141 3.13 2.33 -7.57
CA TYR A 141 2.46 3.11 -8.61
C TYR A 141 1.33 3.92 -8.02
N GLY A 142 1.08 5.10 -8.61
CA GLY A 142 0.07 6.03 -8.13
C GLY A 142 -0.21 7.15 -9.11
N CYS A 143 -0.96 8.16 -8.67
CA CYS A 143 -1.44 9.23 -9.55
C CYS A 143 -1.14 10.63 -9.00
N MET A 144 -0.69 11.53 -9.86
CA MET A 144 -0.73 12.99 -9.66
C MET A 144 -2.01 13.51 -10.30
N ILE A 145 -2.99 13.87 -9.47
CA ILE A 145 -4.35 14.21 -9.91
C ILE A 145 -4.51 15.73 -9.93
N PHE A 146 -4.90 16.28 -11.08
CA PHE A 146 -5.03 17.72 -11.30
C PHE A 146 -6.47 18.13 -11.61
N SER A 147 -6.82 19.35 -11.16
CA SER A 147 -8.09 19.99 -11.48
C SER A 147 -8.18 20.35 -12.98
N PRO A 148 -9.39 20.57 -13.54
CA PRO A 148 -9.57 20.89 -14.96
C PRO A 148 -8.81 22.13 -15.45
N ASP A 149 -8.65 23.12 -14.59
CA ASP A 149 -7.93 24.36 -14.85
C ASP A 149 -6.42 24.28 -14.57
N LEU A 150 -5.93 23.11 -14.14
CA LEU A 150 -4.57 22.87 -13.65
C LEU A 150 -4.14 23.86 -12.55
N SER A 151 -5.06 24.36 -11.72
CA SER A 151 -4.71 25.25 -10.61
C SER A 151 -4.43 24.49 -9.31
N LYS A 152 -4.96 23.27 -9.17
CA LYS A 152 -4.83 22.45 -7.97
C LYS A 152 -4.40 21.01 -8.28
N PHE A 153 -3.76 20.37 -7.31
CA PHE A 153 -3.54 18.93 -7.30
C PHE A 153 -3.97 18.29 -5.99
N LEU A 154 -4.34 17.01 -6.06
CA LEU A 154 -4.78 16.25 -4.89
C LEU A 154 -3.60 15.54 -4.21
N ILE A 155 -3.57 15.61 -2.88
CA ILE A 155 -2.66 14.82 -2.03
C ILE A 155 -3.42 14.12 -0.91
N VAL A 156 -2.77 13.11 -0.35
CA VAL A 156 -3.22 12.39 0.83
C VAL A 156 -2.22 12.55 1.97
N LYS A 157 -2.73 12.62 3.19
CA LYS A 157 -1.96 12.63 4.43
C LYS A 157 -1.94 11.24 5.02
N GLN A 158 -0.75 10.67 5.20
CA GLN A 158 -0.60 9.34 5.78
C GLN A 158 -0.83 9.38 7.29
N THR A 159 -1.55 8.38 7.83
CA THR A 159 -1.74 8.22 9.27
C THR A 159 -0.41 8.01 9.99
N THR A 160 0.48 7.21 9.39
CA THR A 160 1.82 6.98 9.92
C THR A 160 2.77 8.08 9.46
N GLY A 161 3.49 8.69 10.41
CA GLY A 161 4.49 9.73 10.14
C GLY A 161 3.93 11.12 9.81
N SER A 162 2.61 11.26 9.60
CA SER A 162 1.94 12.55 9.33
C SER A 162 2.54 13.29 8.11
N THR A 163 3.02 12.54 7.12
CA THR A 163 3.59 13.04 5.87
C THR A 163 2.55 13.10 4.76
N TYR A 164 2.76 14.00 3.81
CA TYR A 164 1.90 14.18 2.65
C TYR A 164 2.49 13.51 1.42
N THR A 165 1.63 12.94 0.59
CA THR A 165 2.03 12.17 -0.59
C THR A 165 0.92 12.19 -1.66
N PHE A 166 1.27 11.75 -2.86
CA PHE A 166 0.28 11.41 -3.88
C PHE A 166 -0.31 10.02 -3.60
N PRO A 167 -1.57 9.75 -3.99
CA PRO A 167 -2.18 8.44 -3.80
C PRO A 167 -1.43 7.37 -4.58
N LYS A 168 -1.01 6.30 -3.91
CA LYS A 168 -0.13 5.26 -4.48
C LYS A 168 -0.05 4.02 -3.59
N GLY A 169 0.27 2.89 -4.19
CA GLY A 169 0.62 1.69 -3.44
C GLY A 169 1.36 0.65 -4.25
N LYS A 170 1.51 -0.53 -3.66
CA LYS A 170 2.41 -1.56 -4.17
C LYS A 170 1.74 -2.32 -5.30
N ARG A 171 2.49 -2.58 -6.37
CA ARG A 171 2.00 -3.38 -7.47
C ARG A 171 1.79 -4.84 -7.07
N ILE A 172 0.64 -5.39 -7.45
CA ILE A 172 0.36 -6.82 -7.33
C ILE A 172 1.11 -7.58 -8.43
N MET A 173 1.40 -8.87 -8.20
CA MET A 173 2.07 -9.70 -9.20
C MET A 173 1.25 -9.76 -10.50
N ASN A 174 1.92 -9.57 -11.64
CA ASN A 174 1.32 -9.54 -13.00
C ASN A 174 0.27 -8.44 -13.23
N GLU A 175 0.14 -7.47 -12.32
CA GLU A 175 -0.71 -6.30 -12.52
C GLU A 175 -0.03 -5.31 -13.48
N ASP A 176 -0.82 -4.72 -14.38
CA ASP A 176 -0.34 -3.63 -15.22
C ASP A 176 -0.04 -2.38 -14.35
N PRO A 177 1.10 -1.70 -14.55
CA PRO A 177 1.46 -0.49 -13.81
C PRO A 177 0.39 0.60 -13.72
N LYS A 178 -0.35 0.88 -14.80
CA LYS A 178 -1.43 1.89 -14.80
C LYS A 178 -2.64 1.39 -14.04
N ILE A 179 -3.01 0.12 -14.21
CA ILE A 179 -4.11 -0.50 -13.47
C ILE A 179 -3.85 -0.46 -11.97
N CYS A 180 -2.61 -0.73 -11.54
CA CYS A 180 -2.18 -0.56 -10.16
C CYS A 180 -2.40 0.89 -9.69
N ALA A 181 -1.94 1.88 -10.45
CA ALA A 181 -2.10 3.30 -10.09
C ALA A 181 -3.58 3.71 -9.92
N VAL A 182 -4.46 3.23 -10.82
CA VAL A 182 -5.91 3.46 -10.76
C VAL A 182 -6.50 2.81 -9.51
N ARG A 183 -6.21 1.53 -9.26
CA ARG A 183 -6.73 0.78 -8.11
C ARG A 183 -6.33 1.44 -6.79
N GLU A 184 -5.06 1.78 -6.63
CA GLU A 184 -4.54 2.43 -5.42
C GLU A 184 -5.16 3.82 -5.21
N THR A 185 -5.41 4.55 -6.29
CA THR A 185 -6.11 5.84 -6.22
C THR A 185 -7.55 5.66 -5.74
N MET A 186 -8.27 4.67 -6.26
CA MET A 186 -9.61 4.34 -5.81
C MET A 186 -9.63 3.92 -4.33
N GLU A 187 -8.64 3.14 -3.87
CA GLU A 187 -8.53 2.69 -2.48
C GLU A 187 -8.25 3.84 -1.51
N GLU A 188 -7.28 4.71 -1.81
CA GLU A 188 -6.84 5.79 -0.91
C GLU A 188 -7.71 7.05 -0.99
N VAL A 189 -8.38 7.30 -2.13
CA VAL A 189 -9.11 8.56 -2.40
C VAL A 189 -10.59 8.35 -2.69
N GLY A 190 -10.98 7.18 -3.21
CA GLY A 190 -12.37 6.89 -3.55
C GLY A 190 -12.84 7.46 -4.88
N ILE A 191 -11.93 7.81 -5.80
CA ILE A 191 -12.23 8.31 -7.15
C ILE A 191 -11.74 7.30 -8.19
N ASP A 192 -12.60 6.99 -9.17
CA ASP A 192 -12.19 6.29 -10.39
C ASP A 192 -11.51 7.26 -11.37
N VAL A 193 -10.27 6.98 -11.72
CA VAL A 193 -9.48 7.81 -12.64
C VAL A 193 -9.19 7.09 -13.96
N THR A 194 -9.86 5.96 -14.25
CA THR A 194 -9.61 5.12 -15.43
C THR A 194 -9.69 5.90 -16.74
N ASP A 195 -10.69 6.78 -16.89
CA ASP A 195 -10.88 7.57 -18.11
C ASP A 195 -10.09 8.89 -18.12
N HIS A 196 -9.38 9.18 -17.02
CA HIS A 196 -8.65 10.43 -16.80
C HIS A 196 -7.13 10.25 -16.74
N ILE A 197 -6.66 9.02 -16.54
CA ILE A 197 -5.24 8.69 -16.45
C ILE A 197 -4.57 8.73 -17.82
N THR A 198 -3.38 9.32 -17.87
CA THR A 198 -2.63 9.52 -19.11
C THR A 198 -1.44 8.55 -19.21
N CYS A 199 -0.73 8.55 -20.34
CA CYS A 199 0.54 7.81 -20.47
C CYS A 199 1.72 8.52 -19.80
N VAL A 200 1.60 9.81 -19.51
CA VAL A 200 2.67 10.62 -18.90
C VAL A 200 2.85 10.16 -17.45
N ASN A 201 4.09 9.82 -17.12
CA ASN A 201 4.45 9.36 -15.78
C ASN A 201 5.88 9.77 -15.42
N PHE A 202 6.14 9.83 -14.12
CA PHE A 202 7.44 10.20 -13.58
C PHE A 202 7.86 9.22 -12.49
N THR A 203 9.12 8.79 -12.53
CA THR A 203 9.67 7.87 -11.55
C THR A 203 10.58 8.60 -10.58
N ILE A 204 10.17 8.65 -9.32
CA ILE A 204 10.94 9.21 -8.21
C ILE A 204 11.53 8.08 -7.35
N PHE A 205 12.65 8.39 -6.69
CA PHE A 205 13.37 7.46 -5.81
C PHE A 205 13.64 6.08 -6.43
N LYS A 206 13.74 6.02 -7.77
CA LYS A 206 13.97 4.81 -8.59
C LYS A 206 12.91 3.71 -8.48
N LYS A 207 11.79 3.94 -7.79
CA LYS A 207 10.79 2.87 -7.52
C LYS A 207 9.33 3.31 -7.49
N ILE A 208 9.08 4.60 -7.30
CA ILE A 208 7.72 5.15 -7.22
C ILE A 208 7.42 5.81 -8.55
N THR A 209 6.47 5.27 -9.30
CA THR A 209 6.05 5.82 -10.60
C THR A 209 4.68 6.47 -10.43
N LEU A 210 4.57 7.75 -10.77
CA LEU A 210 3.31 8.48 -10.65
C LEU A 210 2.81 8.87 -12.04
N TYR A 211 1.60 8.44 -12.39
CA TYR A 211 0.93 8.80 -13.62
C TYR A 211 0.21 10.15 -13.46
N VAL A 212 0.19 10.95 -14.51
CA VAL A 212 -0.57 12.20 -14.52
C VAL A 212 -2.03 11.89 -14.85
N VAL A 213 -2.93 12.38 -14.01
CA VAL A 213 -4.39 12.33 -14.16
C VAL A 213 -4.90 13.77 -14.25
N LEU A 214 -5.69 14.06 -15.28
CA LEU A 214 -6.19 15.41 -15.54
C LEU A 214 -7.71 15.47 -15.41
N ASN A 215 -8.22 16.70 -15.28
CA ASN A 215 -9.65 16.99 -15.43
C ASN A 215 -10.54 16.32 -14.37
N ILE A 216 -10.09 16.28 -13.11
CA ILE A 216 -10.90 15.83 -11.98
C ILE A 216 -11.42 17.05 -11.21
N ASP A 217 -12.74 17.23 -11.17
CA ASP A 217 -13.36 18.35 -10.48
C ASP A 217 -13.10 18.28 -8.95
N PRO A 218 -12.55 19.34 -8.32
CA PRO A 218 -12.32 19.38 -6.88
C PRO A 218 -13.56 19.22 -6.00
N SER A 219 -14.76 19.40 -6.54
CA SER A 219 -16.03 19.17 -5.84
C SER A 219 -16.42 17.69 -5.75
N VAL A 220 -15.75 16.80 -6.50
CA VAL A 220 -15.98 15.35 -6.42
C VAL A 220 -15.72 14.88 -4.98
N PRO A 221 -16.67 14.17 -4.35
CA PRO A 221 -16.46 13.64 -3.02
C PRO A 221 -15.26 12.69 -2.95
N VAL A 222 -14.33 12.98 -2.05
CA VAL A 222 -13.16 12.15 -1.75
C VAL A 222 -13.32 11.49 -0.39
N LYS A 223 -13.02 10.19 -0.31
CA LYS A 223 -12.93 9.46 0.95
C LYS A 223 -12.08 8.21 0.77
N PRO A 224 -11.18 7.89 1.72
CA PRO A 224 -10.46 6.63 1.66
C PRO A 224 -11.42 5.47 1.89
N ARG A 225 -11.15 4.33 1.25
CA ARG A 225 -11.86 3.08 1.54
C ARG A 225 -11.53 2.57 2.95
N SER A 226 -10.30 2.82 3.43
CA SER A 226 -9.83 2.50 4.78
C SER A 226 -9.28 3.74 5.48
N ALA A 227 -9.91 4.15 6.58
CA ALA A 227 -9.47 5.29 7.40
C ALA A 227 -8.17 5.01 8.20
N LYS A 228 -7.62 3.79 8.13
CA LYS A 228 -6.41 3.42 8.87
C LYS A 228 -5.14 3.92 8.21
N GLU A 229 -5.13 4.02 6.89
CA GLU A 229 -3.93 4.36 6.12
C GLU A 229 -3.83 5.87 5.82
N ILE A 230 -4.98 6.48 5.52
CA ILE A 230 -5.08 7.88 5.13
C ILE A 230 -5.84 8.69 6.19
N ALA A 231 -5.14 9.65 6.79
CA ALA A 231 -5.66 10.55 7.82
C ALA A 231 -6.34 11.79 7.25
N GLY A 232 -6.15 12.09 5.97
CA GLY A 232 -6.76 13.24 5.32
C GLY A 232 -6.48 13.29 3.83
N ILE A 233 -7.32 14.00 3.09
CA ILE A 233 -7.21 14.21 1.65
C ILE A 233 -7.40 15.71 1.40
N GLU A 234 -6.54 16.32 0.59
CA GLU A 234 -6.53 17.76 0.40
C GLU A 234 -6.21 18.14 -1.06
N TRP A 235 -6.92 19.14 -1.58
CA TRP A 235 -6.59 19.81 -2.83
C TRP A 235 -5.69 21.01 -2.55
N ILE A 236 -4.48 21.00 -3.09
CA ILE A 236 -3.48 22.04 -2.90
C ILE A 236 -3.42 22.95 -4.12
N ASN A 237 -3.44 24.27 -3.90
CA ASN A 237 -3.17 25.25 -4.94
C ASN A 237 -1.69 25.19 -5.36
N ILE A 238 -1.45 25.09 -6.67
CA ILE A 238 -0.10 24.93 -7.23
C ILE A 238 0.77 26.15 -7.00
N GLU A 239 0.24 27.36 -7.17
CA GLU A 239 1.01 28.60 -7.04
C GLU A 239 1.45 28.80 -5.59
N ASP A 240 0.55 28.55 -4.64
CA ASP A 240 0.87 28.56 -3.20
C ASP A 240 1.93 27.51 -2.86
N PHE A 241 1.79 26.29 -3.41
CA PHE A 241 2.75 25.21 -3.20
C PHE A 241 4.15 25.55 -3.74
N ILE A 242 4.23 26.15 -4.92
CA ILE A 242 5.51 26.62 -5.51
C ILE A 242 6.15 27.67 -4.59
N ASN A 243 5.37 28.62 -4.09
CA ASN A 243 5.85 29.63 -3.14
C ASN A 243 6.40 29.00 -1.86
N SER A 244 5.70 28.02 -1.29
CA SER A 244 6.15 27.27 -0.10
C SER A 244 7.42 26.45 -0.34
N ILE A 245 7.61 25.88 -1.54
CA ILE A 245 8.87 25.19 -1.88
C ILE A 245 10.05 26.17 -1.91
N ASN A 246 9.82 27.39 -2.39
CA ASN A 246 10.86 28.41 -2.55
C ASN A 246 11.25 29.07 -1.22
N SER A 247 10.34 29.16 -0.25
CA SER A 247 10.63 29.72 1.08
C SER A 247 11.62 28.88 1.91
N SER A 248 11.93 27.66 1.46
CA SER A 248 12.93 26.75 2.06
C SER A 248 12.65 26.38 3.53
N GLU A 249 11.39 26.42 3.96
CA GLU A 249 10.99 26.02 5.31
C GLU A 249 11.25 24.52 5.58
N GLU A 250 12.10 24.22 6.56
CA GLU A 250 12.56 22.85 6.83
C GLU A 250 11.41 21.91 7.27
N CYS A 251 10.48 22.41 8.09
CA CYS A 251 9.31 21.64 8.55
C CYS A 251 8.40 21.25 7.37
N PHE A 252 8.13 22.18 6.45
CA PHE A 252 7.36 21.90 5.23
C PHE A 252 8.08 20.88 4.35
N ASN A 253 9.37 21.10 4.07
CA ASN A 253 10.16 20.23 3.21
C ASN A 253 10.22 18.79 3.71
N SER A 254 10.28 18.57 5.03
CA SER A 254 10.25 17.23 5.61
C SER A 254 8.89 16.54 5.44
N LYS A 255 7.77 17.24 5.68
CA LYS A 255 6.41 16.69 5.57
C LYS A 255 5.97 16.42 4.13
N TYR A 256 6.43 17.22 3.18
CA TYR A 256 6.05 17.16 1.77
C TYR A 256 7.14 16.57 0.85
N LYS A 257 8.22 16.01 1.41
CA LYS A 257 9.42 15.57 0.67
C LYS A 257 9.11 14.81 -0.62
N LEU A 258 8.19 13.83 -0.58
CA LEU A 258 7.82 13.05 -1.76
C LEU A 258 7.08 13.91 -2.80
N VAL A 259 6.09 14.69 -2.36
CA VAL A 259 5.31 15.59 -3.22
C VAL A 259 6.24 16.60 -3.90
N ILE A 260 7.16 17.20 -3.16
CA ILE A 260 8.14 18.17 -3.68
C ILE A 260 9.03 17.53 -4.76
N VAL A 261 9.56 16.32 -4.51
CA VAL A 261 10.43 15.64 -5.47
C VAL A 261 9.67 15.28 -6.76
N ALA A 262 8.44 14.75 -6.64
CA ALA A 262 7.58 14.46 -7.78
C ALA A 262 7.21 15.73 -8.55
N PHE A 263 6.74 16.76 -7.84
CA PHE A 263 6.29 18.00 -8.44
C PHE A 263 7.42 18.74 -9.16
N ARG A 264 8.64 18.74 -8.61
CA ARG A 264 9.83 19.28 -9.30
C ARG A 264 10.15 18.57 -10.62
N GLN A 265 9.92 17.26 -10.71
CA GLN A 265 10.08 16.53 -11.99
C GLN A 265 8.96 16.86 -12.98
N PHE A 266 7.74 17.07 -12.48
CA PHE A 266 6.59 17.46 -13.29
C PHE A 266 6.62 18.93 -13.73
N LEU A 267 7.27 19.82 -12.96
CA LEU A 267 7.20 21.27 -13.13
C LEU A 267 7.54 21.76 -14.56
N PRO A 268 8.60 21.28 -15.24
CA PRO A 268 8.88 21.70 -16.61
C PRO A 268 7.74 21.37 -17.57
N PHE A 269 7.09 20.23 -17.35
CA PHE A 269 5.95 19.79 -18.15
C PHE A 269 4.68 20.60 -17.84
N TYR A 270 4.45 20.90 -16.57
CA TYR A 270 3.37 21.78 -16.12
C TYR A 270 3.43 23.17 -16.77
N GLU A 271 4.60 23.82 -16.77
CA GLU A 271 4.76 25.15 -17.38
C GLU A 271 4.47 25.13 -18.89
N ASN A 272 4.88 24.04 -19.56
CA ASN A 272 4.57 23.83 -20.98
C ASN A 272 3.07 23.61 -21.22
N LEU A 273 2.41 22.82 -20.37
CA LEU A 273 0.96 22.63 -20.44
C LEU A 273 0.19 23.94 -20.22
N LYS A 274 0.53 24.68 -19.16
CA LYS A 274 -0.13 25.95 -18.82
C LYS A 274 0.01 26.94 -19.97
N SER A 275 1.22 27.13 -20.51
CA SER A 275 1.47 28.05 -21.63
C SER A 275 0.71 27.68 -22.92
N ASN A 276 0.55 26.38 -23.22
CA ASN A 276 -0.22 25.96 -24.40
C ASN A 276 -1.73 25.99 -24.17
N LEU A 277 -2.22 25.68 -22.96
CA LEU A 277 -3.63 25.85 -22.61
C LEU A 277 -4.10 27.30 -22.74
N PHE A 278 -3.25 28.26 -22.34
CA PHE A 278 -3.52 29.68 -22.57
C PHE A 278 -3.68 29.97 -24.06
N LYS A 279 -2.82 29.44 -24.94
CA LYS A 279 -2.93 29.64 -26.40
C LYS A 279 -4.24 29.06 -26.97
N PHE A 280 -4.64 27.85 -26.56
CA PHE A 280 -5.88 27.24 -27.05
C PHE A 280 -7.15 27.93 -26.54
N LYS A 281 -7.14 28.52 -25.34
CA LYS A 281 -8.28 29.35 -24.87
C LYS A 281 -8.47 30.62 -25.71
N PHE A 282 -7.40 31.18 -26.27
CA PHE A 282 -7.50 32.30 -27.21
C PHE A 282 -8.10 31.86 -28.55
N ASP A 283 -7.82 30.63 -29.01
CA ASP A 283 -8.35 30.10 -30.27
C ASP A 283 -9.81 29.60 -30.19
N GLN A 284 -10.33 29.29 -29.00
CA GLN A 284 -11.69 28.76 -28.78
C GLN A 284 -12.76 29.82 -28.45
N ASN A 285 -12.50 31.10 -28.70
CA ASN A 285 -13.52 32.15 -28.56
C ASN A 285 -14.59 32.16 -29.67
N ASP A 286 -14.73 31.08 -30.45
CA ASP A 286 -15.85 30.84 -31.39
C ASP A 286 -16.69 29.62 -30.96
N ASP A 287 -17.87 29.94 -30.38
CA ASP A 287 -19.17 29.26 -30.30
C ASP A 287 -19.44 27.89 -29.60
N ASN A 288 -20.35 28.00 -28.61
CA ASN A 288 -21.45 27.11 -28.15
C ASN A 288 -21.21 25.79 -27.38
N LEU A 289 -21.94 25.68 -26.24
CA LEU A 289 -21.68 24.87 -25.04
C LEU A 289 -22.64 23.68 -24.82
N ASN A 290 -22.11 22.56 -24.31
CA ASN A 290 -22.83 21.54 -23.52
C ASN A 290 -21.84 20.79 -22.58
N ASP A 291 -22.06 20.88 -21.26
CA ASP A 291 -21.05 20.70 -20.20
C ASP A 291 -20.44 19.29 -20.03
N GLU A 292 -21.20 18.19 -20.17
CA GLU A 292 -20.64 16.83 -19.99
C GLU A 292 -19.80 16.35 -21.19
N THR A 293 -20.20 16.76 -22.41
CA THR A 293 -19.44 16.47 -23.63
C THR A 293 -18.13 17.28 -23.70
N ASP A 294 -18.07 18.42 -23.04
CA ASP A 294 -16.91 19.33 -23.07
C ASP A 294 -15.78 18.89 -22.14
N ALA A 295 -16.08 18.27 -21.00
CA ALA A 295 -15.06 17.67 -20.13
C ALA A 295 -14.30 16.55 -20.86
N ASN A 296 -15.01 15.63 -21.52
CA ASN A 296 -14.41 14.56 -22.30
C ASN A 296 -13.68 15.07 -23.55
N LYS A 297 -14.19 16.10 -24.24
CA LYS A 297 -13.46 16.75 -25.35
C LYS A 297 -12.20 17.47 -24.89
N ARG A 298 -12.25 18.19 -23.77
CA ARG A 298 -11.09 18.85 -23.16
C ARG A 298 -10.05 17.83 -22.71
N ASN A 299 -10.47 16.74 -22.07
CA ASN A 299 -9.56 15.67 -21.65
C ASN A 299 -8.90 15.01 -22.86
N ASN A 300 -9.66 14.69 -23.91
CA ASN A 300 -9.10 14.19 -25.17
C ASN A 300 -8.15 15.20 -25.86
N SER A 301 -8.45 16.50 -25.77
CA SER A 301 -7.58 17.55 -26.33
C SER A 301 -6.30 17.71 -25.52
N LEU A 302 -6.38 17.68 -24.19
CA LEU A 302 -5.25 17.67 -23.28
C LEU A 302 -4.39 16.42 -23.49
N ILE A 303 -4.99 15.23 -23.56
CA ILE A 303 -4.29 13.98 -23.86
C ILE A 303 -3.60 14.07 -25.24
N ARG A 304 -4.27 14.63 -26.26
CA ARG A 304 -3.65 14.88 -27.58
C ARG A 304 -2.48 15.87 -27.52
N ILE A 305 -2.59 16.93 -26.73
CA ILE A 305 -1.49 17.88 -26.50
C ILE A 305 -0.35 17.19 -25.76
N MET A 306 -0.63 16.43 -24.70
CA MET A 306 0.36 15.66 -23.96
C MET A 306 1.09 14.66 -24.85
N ASN A 307 0.38 13.96 -25.74
CA ASN A 307 0.98 13.02 -26.69
C ASN A 307 1.83 13.72 -27.77
N ARG A 308 1.66 15.02 -28.01
CA ARG A 308 2.50 15.82 -28.94
C ARG A 308 3.74 16.43 -28.26
N LEU A 309 3.72 16.52 -26.93
CA LEU A 309 4.80 17.11 -26.13
C LEU A 309 5.79 16.07 -25.59
N LEU A 310 5.46 14.78 -25.70
CA LEU A 310 6.35 13.63 -25.49
C LEU A 310 7.08 13.27 -26.78
#